data_AF-A0A486XJK7-F1
#
_entry.id   AF-A0A486XJK7-F1
#
_cell.length_a   1.000
_cell.length_b   1.000
_cell.length_c   1.000
_cell.angle_alpha   90.00
_cell.angle_beta   90.00
_cell.angle_gamma   90.00
#
_symmetry.space_group_name_H-M   'P 1'
#
loop_
_entity.id
_entity.type
_entity.pdbx_description
1 polymer ?
#
loop_
_entity_poly.entity_id
_entity_poly.type
_entity_poly.pdbx_seq_one_letter_code
_entity_poly.pdbx_strand_id
1 'polypeptide(L)'
;MVAISKLSEHDRIKGKLHLENIKTISINEVPYFGTLQMPYDTGSIFDFILDKQMVELQIMWVNFLPKPDVNEFSAIKITAEKIWWENIPDLFDPFW
;
A
#
# COMPACT_ATOMS: atom_id res chain seq x y z
N MET A 1 -5.06 9.48 19.21
CA MET A 1 -3.62 9.74 19.04
C MET A 1 -3.29 9.29 17.63
N VAL A 2 -3.37 10.22 16.68
CA VAL A 2 -3.01 9.99 15.26
C VAL A 2 -1.50 9.96 15.21
N ALA A 3 -0.91 8.87 14.72
CA ALA A 3 0.52 8.82 14.52
C ALA A 3 0.84 9.65 13.28
N ILE A 4 1.25 10.90 13.49
CA ILE A 4 1.80 11.72 12.43
C ILE A 4 3.22 11.19 12.18
N SER A 5 3.37 10.29 11.22
CA SER A 5 4.69 9.97 10.68
C SER A 5 5.25 11.28 10.11
N LYS A 6 6.35 11.76 10.69
CA LYS A 6 7.06 12.95 10.22
C LYS A 6 7.52 12.62 8.79
N LEU A 7 6.79 13.11 7.79
CA LEU A 7 7.13 12.95 6.38
C LEU A 7 8.60 13.36 6.23
N SER A 8 9.41 12.48 5.64
CA SER A 8 10.83 12.77 5.41
C SER A 8 10.96 13.87 4.35
N GLU A 9 12.18 14.39 4.18
CA GLU A 9 12.46 15.46 3.21
C GLU A 9 11.75 15.20 1.87
N HIS A 10 11.02 16.20 1.37
CA HIS A 10 10.27 16.21 0.11
C HIS A 10 8.92 15.46 0.08
N ASP A 11 8.17 15.39 1.19
CA ASP A 11 6.83 14.75 1.27
C ASP A 11 6.82 13.26 0.91
N ARG A 12 7.95 12.59 1.15
CA ARG A 12 8.12 11.16 0.85
C ARG A 12 8.44 10.38 2.11
N ILE A 13 8.16 9.09 2.10
CA ILE A 13 8.56 8.15 3.15
C ILE A 13 9.21 6.93 2.50
N LYS A 14 10.37 6.51 3.02
CA LYS A 14 11.04 5.26 2.65
C LYS A 14 11.01 4.29 3.80
N GLY A 15 10.92 3.00 3.49
CA GLY A 15 10.93 1.97 4.52
C GLY A 15 10.13 0.74 4.16
N LYS A 16 9.82 -0.03 5.19
CA LYS A 16 9.01 -1.24 5.10
C LYS A 16 7.81 -1.11 6.03
N LEU A 17 6.62 -1.37 5.49
CA LEU A 17 5.41 -1.55 6.28
C LEU A 17 5.38 -2.99 6.80
N HIS A 18 5.33 -3.14 8.12
CA HIS A 18 5.18 -4.43 8.79
C HIS A 18 3.75 -4.60 9.29
N LEU A 19 3.20 -5.80 9.06
CA LEU A 19 1.84 -6.19 9.44
C LEU A 19 1.93 -7.56 10.12
N GLU A 20 1.58 -7.66 11.40
CA GLU A 20 1.53 -8.94 12.13
C GLU A 20 0.08 -9.32 12.51
N ASN A 21 -0.21 -10.62 12.43
CA ASN A 21 -1.51 -11.20 12.76
C ASN A 21 -2.66 -10.50 12.03
N ILE A 22 -2.61 -10.50 10.70
CA ILE A 22 -3.66 -9.97 9.83
C ILE A 22 -5.02 -10.57 10.25
N LYS A 23 -6.01 -9.72 10.48
CA LYS A 23 -7.37 -10.10 10.88
C LYS A 23 -8.29 -10.12 9.67
N THR A 24 -8.29 -9.05 8.88
CA THR A 24 -9.09 -8.96 7.65
C THR A 24 -8.32 -8.27 6.54
N ILE A 25 -8.65 -8.66 5.31
CA ILE A 25 -8.28 -7.95 4.09
C ILE A 25 -9.59 -7.73 3.32
N SER A 26 -9.79 -6.53 2.78
CA SER A 26 -10.83 -6.27 1.79
C SER A 26 -10.27 -5.50 0.61
N ILE A 27 -10.84 -5.76 -0.56
CA ILE A 27 -10.57 -5.03 -1.80
C ILE A 27 -11.90 -4.45 -2.26
N ASN A 28 -11.99 -3.12 -2.37
CA ASN A 28 -13.22 -2.41 -2.70
C ASN A 28 -14.39 -2.85 -1.79
N GLU A 29 -14.14 -2.88 -0.48
CA GLU A 29 -15.09 -3.30 0.57
C GLU A 29 -15.50 -4.78 0.55
N VAL A 30 -15.06 -5.56 -0.44
CA VAL A 30 -15.34 -7.00 -0.52
C VAL A 30 -14.27 -7.78 0.24
N PRO A 31 -14.63 -8.69 1.17
CA PRO A 31 -13.67 -9.54 1.86
C PRO A 31 -12.79 -10.33 0.90
N TYR A 32 -11.49 -10.29 1.13
CA TYR A 32 -10.50 -10.97 0.31
C TYR A 32 -9.78 -12.05 1.12
N PHE A 33 -9.64 -13.23 0.52
CA PHE A 33 -8.97 -14.37 1.11
C PHE A 33 -7.92 -14.89 0.12
N GLY A 34 -6.64 -14.76 0.48
CA GLY A 34 -5.55 -15.22 -0.38
C GLY A 34 -4.31 -14.34 -0.26
N THR A 35 -3.38 -14.54 -1.21
CA THR A 35 -2.18 -13.71 -1.34
C THR A 35 -2.50 -12.55 -2.26
N LEU A 36 -2.39 -11.31 -1.77
CA LEU A 36 -2.53 -10.11 -2.59
C LEU A 36 -1.53 -10.18 -3.77
N GLN A 37 -2.04 -10.01 -4.98
CA GLN A 37 -1.27 -9.98 -6.23
C GLN A 37 -1.46 -8.61 -6.89
N MET A 38 -0.52 -8.22 -7.74
CA MET A 38 -0.74 -7.12 -8.68
C MET A 38 -1.58 -7.64 -9.85
N PRO A 39 -2.82 -7.14 -10.06
CA PRO A 39 -3.66 -7.62 -11.16
C PRO A 39 -3.24 -7.04 -12.53
N TYR A 40 -2.43 -5.99 -12.54
CA TYR A 40 -1.98 -5.26 -13.73
C TYR A 40 -0.46 -5.01 -13.68
N ASP A 41 0.10 -4.47 -14.75
CA ASP A 41 1.56 -4.30 -14.89
C ASP A 41 2.15 -3.34 -13.85
N THR A 42 1.44 -2.26 -13.55
CA THR A 42 1.88 -1.28 -12.54
C THR A 42 0.72 -0.78 -11.70
N GLY A 43 1.03 -0.42 -10.45
CA GLY A 43 0.10 0.19 -9.50
C GLY A 43 0.75 1.40 -8.86
N SER A 44 0.09 2.55 -8.94
CA SER A 44 0.50 3.78 -8.25
C SER A 44 -0.37 4.00 -7.03
N ILE A 45 0.23 4.14 -5.86
CA ILE A 45 -0.50 4.48 -4.63
C ILE A 45 -0.89 5.96 -4.73
N PHE A 46 -2.19 6.21 -4.86
CA PHE A 46 -2.79 7.55 -4.90
C PHE A 46 -2.98 8.10 -3.49
N ASP A 47 -3.42 7.26 -2.55
CA ASP A 47 -3.59 7.61 -1.14
C ASP A 47 -3.15 6.46 -0.23
N PHE A 48 -2.61 6.81 0.93
CA PHE A 48 -2.10 5.89 1.93
C PHE A 48 -2.50 6.35 3.33
N ILE A 49 -3.31 5.53 3.99
CA ILE A 49 -3.76 5.80 5.36
C ILE A 49 -3.19 4.73 6.27
N LEU A 50 -2.51 5.17 7.33
CA LEU A 50 -1.93 4.33 8.36
C LEU A 50 -2.52 4.70 9.73
N ASP A 51 -3.25 3.77 10.33
CA ASP A 51 -3.72 3.85 11.71
C ASP A 51 -3.18 2.66 12.52
N LYS A 52 -3.38 2.66 13.84
CA LYS A 52 -2.82 1.68 14.78
C LYS A 52 -3.12 0.22 14.43
N GLN A 53 -4.25 -0.05 13.81
CA GLN A 53 -4.75 -1.40 13.51
C GLN A 53 -5.27 -1.54 12.08
N MET A 54 -5.08 -0.51 11.26
CA MET A 54 -5.58 -0.48 9.90
C MET A 54 -4.59 0.20 8.95
N VAL A 55 -4.41 -0.40 7.79
CA VAL A 55 -3.79 0.22 6.62
C VAL A 55 -4.80 0.26 5.50
N GLU A 56 -4.88 1.39 4.81
CA GLU A 56 -5.60 1.53 3.57
C GLU A 56 -4.66 2.01 2.46
N LEU A 57 -4.72 1.33 1.32
CA LEU A 57 -3.99 1.64 0.10
C LEU A 57 -5.01 1.90 -1.00
N GLN A 58 -5.01 3.10 -1.56
CA GLN A 58 -5.79 3.43 -2.74
C GLN A 58 -4.85 3.42 -3.95
N ILE A 59 -5.06 2.47 -4.86
CA ILE A 59 -4.13 2.16 -5.95
C ILE A 59 -4.82 2.41 -7.29
N MET A 60 -4.14 3.16 -8.16
CA MET A 60 -4.46 3.27 -9.58
C MET A 60 -3.61 2.27 -10.36
N TRP A 61 -4.25 1.43 -11.16
CA TRP A 61 -3.60 0.39 -11.93
C TRP A 61 -3.54 0.71 -13.41
N VAL A 62 -2.43 0.35 -14.05
CA VAL A 62 -2.21 0.54 -15.49
C VAL A 62 -1.56 -0.70 -16.10
N ASN A 63 -1.93 -0.99 -17.34
CA ASN A 63 -1.27 -1.97 -18.20
C ASN A 63 -0.43 -1.26 -19.26
N PHE A 64 0.64 -1.91 -19.71
CA PHE A 64 1.41 -1.49 -20.87
C PHE A 64 1.10 -2.38 -22.08
N LEU A 65 1.29 -1.84 -23.28
CA LEU A 65 1.13 -2.61 -24.52
C LEU A 65 2.04 -3.86 -24.49
N PRO A 66 1.55 -5.02 -24.99
CA PRO A 66 0.35 -5.20 -25.82
C PRO A 66 -0.93 -5.52 -25.04
N LYS A 67 -0.92 -5.49 -23.70
CA LYS A 67 -2.15 -5.71 -22.91
C LYS A 67 -3.14 -4.56 -23.19
N PRO A 68 -4.46 -4.81 -23.07
CA PRO A 68 -5.44 -3.75 -23.14
C PRO A 68 -5.08 -2.63 -22.18
N ASP A 69 -5.28 -1.39 -22.61
CA ASP A 69 -5.14 -0.23 -21.74
C ASP A 69 -6.18 -0.32 -20.62
N VAL A 70 -5.73 -0.09 -19.39
CA VAL A 70 -6.57 -0.19 -18.19
C VAL A 70 -6.23 0.98 -17.29
N ASN A 71 -7.25 1.59 -16.72
CA ASN A 71 -7.14 2.63 -15.70
C ASN A 71 -8.11 2.30 -14.57
N GLU A 72 -7.74 1.32 -13.75
CA GLU A 72 -8.61 0.73 -12.73
C GLU A 72 -8.20 1.19 -11.33
N PHE A 73 -9.20 1.35 -10.46
CA PHE A 73 -8.99 1.76 -9.08
C PHE A 73 -9.19 0.58 -8.12
N SER A 74 -8.39 0.51 -7.08
CA SER A 74 -8.63 -0.40 -5.95
C SER A 74 -8.34 0.25 -4.61
N ALA A 75 -9.28 0.13 -3.67
CA ALA A 75 -9.06 0.41 -2.26
C ALA A 75 -8.80 -0.91 -1.53
N ILE A 76 -7.56 -1.14 -1.11
CA ILE A 76 -7.16 -2.31 -0.33
C ILE A 76 -7.09 -1.90 1.13
N LYS A 77 -7.90 -2.53 1.97
CA LYS A 77 -7.92 -2.28 3.41
C LYS A 77 -7.48 -3.52 4.15
N ILE A 78 -6.50 -3.36 5.03
CA ILE A 78 -5.94 -4.45 5.83
C ILE A 78 -6.06 -4.07 7.30
N THR A 79 -6.65 -4.95 8.11
CA THR A 79 -6.60 -4.83 9.56
C THR A 79 -5.67 -5.87 10.15
N ALA A 80 -4.89 -5.47 11.14
CA ALA A 80 -3.88 -6.32 11.76
C ALA A 80 -3.74 -5.98 13.24
N GLU A 81 -3.23 -6.93 14.02
CA GLU A 81 -3.04 -6.73 15.45
C GLU A 81 -1.90 -5.75 15.75
N LYS A 82 -0.84 -5.79 14.94
CA LYS A 82 0.27 -4.85 15.02
C LYS A 82 0.63 -4.36 13.62
N ILE A 83 0.87 -3.06 13.56
CA ILE A 83 1.25 -2.35 12.34
C ILE A 83 2.33 -1.35 12.73
N TRP A 84 3.45 -1.36 12.01
CA TRP A 84 4.47 -0.34 12.18
C TRP A 84 5.26 -0.12 10.90
N TRP A 85 5.84 1.06 10.80
CA TRP A 85 6.74 1.43 9.71
C TRP A 85 8.19 1.31 10.19
N GLU A 86 8.99 0.52 9.51
CA GLU A 86 10.44 0.48 9.68
C GLU A 86 11.06 1.48 8.70
N ASN A 87 11.66 2.56 9.23
CA ASN A 87 12.38 3.51 8.40
C ASN A 87 13.70 2.90 7.91
N ILE A 88 13.92 2.93 6.60
CA ILE A 88 15.17 2.45 5.98
C ILE A 88 15.76 3.62 5.19
N PRO A 89 16.60 4.45 5.83
CA PRO A 89 17.11 5.68 5.22
C PRO A 89 18.02 5.40 4.02
N ASP A 90 18.80 4.31 4.08
CA ASP A 90 19.74 3.90 3.03
C ASP A 90 19.11 2.94 2.01
N LEU A 91 17.77 2.90 1.91
CA LEU A 91 17.09 2.10 0.90
C LEU A 91 17.42 2.67 -0.49
N PHE A 92 18.40 2.05 -1.13
CA PHE A 92 18.75 2.29 -2.53
C PHE A 92 17.58 1.83 -3.38
N ASP A 93 16.97 2.79 -4.07
CA ASP A 93 15.94 2.55 -5.06
C ASP A 93 16.56 2.82 -6.44
N PRO A 94 16.91 1.79 -7.22
CA PRO A 94 17.50 1.96 -8.55
C PRO A 94 16.53 2.55 -9.58
N PHE A 95 15.25 2.71 -9.23
CA PHE A 95 14.20 3.21 -10.11
C PHE A 95 13.66 4.58 -9.67
N TRP A 96 14.37 5.25 -8.75
CA TRP A 96 14.07 6.61 -8.28
C TRP A 96 14.79 7.70 -9.08
#